data_AF-A0A1G9KGN6-F1
#
_entry.id   AF-A0A1G9KGN6-F1
#
_cell.length_a   1.000
_cell.length_b   1.000
_cell.length_c   1.000
_cell.angle_alpha   90.00
_cell.angle_beta   90.00
_cell.angle_gamma   90.00
#
_symmetry.space_group_name_H-M   'P 1'
#
loop_
_entity.id
_entity.type
_entity.pdbx_description
1 polymer ?
#
loop_
_entity_poly.entity_id
_entity_poly.type
_entity_poly.pdbx_seq_one_letter_code
_entity_poly.pdbx_strand_id
1 'polypeptide(L)' 'MKVRFTLTNSKPLTTCVSKSTYDYIYNRWKAGQDIELGHKRSILNSEIEEIEVLDDEE' A
#
# COMPACT_ATOMS: atom_id res chain seq x y z
N MET A 1 -4.05 -1.80 11.18
CA MET A 1 -2.64 -1.68 10.77
C MET A 1 -2.48 -0.43 9.93
N LYS A 2 -1.59 0.46 10.35
CA LYS A 2 -1.21 1.67 9.64
C LYS A 2 -0.12 1.32 8.64
N VAL A 3 -0.30 1.71 7.39
CA VAL A 3 0.60 1.38 6.28
C VAL A 3 0.92 2.66 5.53
N ARG A 4 2.20 2.85 5.21
CA ARG A 4 2.73 3.94 4.39
C ARG A 4 3.13 3.41 3.02
N PHE A 5 2.65 4.06 1.98
CA PHE A 5 3.03 3.85 0.59
C PHE A 5 3.92 5.01 0.17
N THR A 6 5.19 4.74 -0.11
CA THR A 6 6.12 5.70 -0.70
C THR A 6 5.92 5.68 -2.21
N LEU A 7 5.60 6.84 -2.79
CA LEU A 7 5.27 6.97 -4.22
C LEU A 7 6.33 7.79 -4.95
N THR A 8 6.75 7.36 -6.13
CA THR A 8 7.88 7.98 -6.87
C THR A 8 7.59 9.43 -7.28
N ASN A 9 6.36 9.73 -7.68
CA ASN A 9 5.95 11.04 -8.21
C ASN A 9 4.91 11.74 -7.34
N SER A 10 4.65 11.22 -6.15
CA SER A 10 3.58 11.69 -5.28
C SER A 10 4.00 11.71 -3.83
N LYS A 11 3.29 12.50 -3.02
CA LYS A 11 3.51 12.49 -1.58
C LYS A 11 3.23 11.09 -1.03
N PRO A 12 4.00 10.63 -0.03
CA PRO A 12 3.75 9.36 0.62
C PRO A 12 2.32 9.32 1.17
N LEU A 13 1.62 8.22 0.93
CA LEU A 13 0.25 8.01 1.37
C LEU A 13 0.26 7.12 2.61
N THR A 14 -0.35 7.59 3.69
CA THR A 14 -0.53 6.78 4.90
C THR A 14 -2.01 6.45 5.07
N THR A 15 -2.33 5.17 5.28
CA THR A 15 -3.71 4.71 5.48
C THR A 15 -3.78 3.59 6.50
N CYS A 16 -4.95 3.40 7.10
CA CYS A 16 -5.23 2.28 7.99
C CYS A 16 -5.98 1.21 7.21
N VAL A 17 -5.44 -0.01 7.22
CA VAL A 17 -6.03 -1.19 6.59
C VAL A 17 -6.10 -2.35 7.58
N SER A 18 -7.02 -3.29 7.31
CA SER A 18 -7.06 -4.58 7.98
C SER A 18 -5.93 -5.47 7.46
N LYS A 19 -5.51 -6.47 8.25
CA LYS A 19 -4.46 -7.42 7.86
C LYS A 19 -4.75 -8.11 6.53
N SER A 20 -5.96 -8.63 6.35
CA SER A 20 -6.39 -9.26 5.09
C SER A 20 -6.31 -8.32 3.88
N THR A 21 -6.59 -7.04 4.08
CA THR A 21 -6.50 -6.01 3.03
C THR A 21 -5.03 -5.72 2.69
N TYR A 22 -4.16 -5.62 3.70
CA TYR A 22 -2.72 -5.48 3.48
C TYR A 22 -2.14 -6.68 2.72
N ASP A 23 -2.44 -7.91 3.15
CA ASP A 23 -1.95 -9.13 2.49
C ASP A 23 -2.38 -9.17 1.02
N TYR A 24 -3.62 -8.76 0.73
CA TYR A 24 -4.11 -8.66 -0.64
C TYR A 24 -3.34 -7.62 -1.48
N ILE A 25 -3.16 -6.41 -0.93
CA ILE A 25 -2.42 -5.33 -1.58
C ILE A 25 -0.97 -5.72 -1.83
N TYR A 26 -0.31 -6.28 -0.81
CA TYR A 26 1.11 -6.67 -0.87
C TYR A 26 1.33 -7.77 -1.90
N ASN A 27 0.46 -8.79 -1.95
CA ASN A 27 0.53 -9.84 -2.95
C ASN A 27 0.34 -9.32 -4.38
N ARG A 28 -0.62 -8.40 -4.60
CA ARG A 28 -0.80 -7.75 -5.90
C ARG A 28 0.40 -6.93 -6.31
N TRP A 29 0.92 -6.11 -5.40
CA TRP A 29 2.12 -5.32 -5.65
C TRP A 29 3.33 -6.20 -5.99
N LYS A 30 3.54 -7.30 -5.25
CA LYS A 30 4.58 -8.30 -5.54
C LYS A 30 4.39 -9.01 -6.88
N ALA A 31 3.15 -9.19 -7.33
CA ALA A 31 2.83 -9.75 -8.64
C ALA A 31 3.00 -8.73 -9.79
N GLY A 32 3.43 -7.50 -9.51
CA GLY A 32 3.54 -6.43 -10.51
C GLY A 32 2.18 -5.86 -10.93
N GLN A 33 1.13 -6.10 -10.15
CA GLN A 33 -0.22 -5.60 -10.41
C GLN A 33 -0.50 -4.31 -9.66
N ASP A 34 -1.41 -3.53 -10.22
CA ASP A 34 -1.93 -2.31 -9.58
C ASP A 34 -2.72 -2.67 -8.31
N ILE A 35 -2.65 -1.78 -7.33
CA ILE A 35 -3.29 -1.97 -6.03
C ILE A 35 -4.55 -1.14 -5.94
N GLU A 36 -5.56 -1.67 -5.24
CA GLU A 36 -6.83 -0.99 -4.99
C GLU A 36 -6.95 -0.71 -3.49
N LEU A 37 -6.86 0.56 -3.12
CA LEU A 37 -7.09 1.07 -1.77
C LEU A 37 -8.58 1.44 -1.62
N GLY A 38 -9.39 0.42 -1.34
CA GLY A 38 -10.82 0.57 -1.10
C GLY A 38 -11.61 1.03 -2.34
N HIS A 39 -12.82 1.57 -2.12
CA HIS A 39 -13.83 1.71 -3.18
C HIS A 39 -13.54 2.73 -4.30
N LYS A 40 -12.51 3.58 -4.21
CA LYS A 40 -12.30 4.65 -5.20
C LYS A 40 -10.85 5.05 -5.48
N ARG A 41 -9.86 4.34 -4.94
CA ARG A 41 -8.45 4.74 -5.11
C ARG A 41 -7.62 3.56 -5.56
N SER A 42 -7.13 3.63 -6.79
CA SER A 42 -6.14 2.70 -7.31
C SER A 42 -4.79 3.39 -7.35
N ILE A 43 -3.71 2.65 -7.08
CA ILE A 43 -2.33 3.12 -7.23
C ILE A 43 -1.63 2.16 -8.19
N LEU A 44 -0.95 2.71 -9.19
CA LEU A 44 -0.23 1.89 -10.15
C LEU A 44 0.96 1.22 -9.47
N ASN A 45 1.26 -0.03 -9.86
CA ASN A 45 2.41 -0.73 -9.32
C ASN A 45 3.71 0.05 -9.49
N SER A 46 3.90 0.63 -10.68
CA SER A 46 5.07 1.40 -11.06
C SER A 46 5.22 2.72 -10.32
N GLU A 47 4.18 3.19 -9.63
CA GLU A 47 4.25 4.41 -8.81
C GLU A 47 4.69 4.12 -7.38
N ILE A 48 4.66 2.85 -6.94
CA ILE A 48 4.98 2.45 -5.56
C ILE A 48 6.45 2.05 -5.49
N GLU A 49 7.24 2.86 -4.80
CA GLU A 49 8.63 2.52 -4.48
C GLU A 49 8.70 1.55 -3.31
N GLU A 50 7.90 1.80 -2.28
CA GLU A 50 7.96 1.06 -1.02
C GLU A 50 6.61 1.02 -0.31
N ILE A 51 6.34 -0.09 0.37
CA ILE A 51 5.19 -0.26 1.27
C ILE A 51 5.75 -0.63 2.65
N GLU A 52 5.52 0.23 3.64
CA GLU A 52 5.99 0.09 5.01
C GLU A 52 4.80 -0.02 5.97
N VAL A 53 4.84 -0.97 6.90
CA VAL A 53 3.86 -1.04 8.00
C VAL A 53 4.39 -0.16 9.14
N LEU A 54 3.60 0.82 9.57
CA LEU A 54 3.95 1.76 10.65
C LEU A 54 3.49 1.29 12.04
N ASP A 55 2.73 0.20 12.12
CA ASP A 55 2.46 -0.48 13.39
C ASP A 55 3.67 -1.35 13.75
N ASP A 56 4.72 -0.68 14.23
CA ASP A 56 5.76 -1.25 15.10
C ASP A 56 5.40 -0.79 16.52
N GLU A 57 4.53 -1.54 17.20
CA GLU A 57 4.42 -1.48 18.66
C GLU A 57 5.14 -2.71 19.21
N GLU A 58 6.40 -2.54 19.60
CA GLU A 58 6.93 -3.08 20.86
C GLU A 58 7.16 -1.95 21.85
#